data_AF-A0A7S2QX19-F1
#
_entry.id   AF-A0A7S2QX19-F1
#
_cell.length_a   1.000
_cell.length_b   1.000
_cell.length_c   1.000
_cell.angle_alpha   90.00
_cell.angle_beta   90.00
_cell.angle_gamma   90.00
#
_symmetry.space_group_name_H-M   'P 1'
#
loop_
_entity.id
_entity.type
_entity.pdbx_description
1 polymer ?
#
loop_
_entity_poly.entity_id
_entity_poly.type
_entity_poly.pdbx_seq_one_letter_code
_entity_poly.pdbx_strand_id
1 'polypeptide(L)'
;WLFDLVFTMVSLPIAIKIYEWKNDSSKDAVGLAWKVVWMVIPTVLFSLAVFIATIKKNYRGTFFTLQTGKEMNQDFFKNGKDDSTRGLIFANTRRYWVEIEDDMKLWVQQNWRKWQEEKPEWLTDVLKARIPVEWIPVQEDRQRESVRRKSLRRPSVVEAMMGAQAQISPSSDGQSHFQKYEETKCG
;
A
#
# COMPACT_ATOMS: atom_id res chain seq x y z
N TRP A 1 8.33 -10.15 -15.47
CA TRP A 1 9.46 -9.63 -16.28
C TRP A 1 10.40 -10.74 -16.72
N LEU A 2 11.03 -11.53 -15.83
CA LEU A 2 11.83 -12.70 -16.24
C LEU A 2 11.03 -13.76 -17.02
N PHE A 3 9.76 -13.95 -16.70
CA PHE A 3 8.87 -14.88 -17.42
C PHE A 3 8.71 -14.53 -18.90
N ASP A 4 8.67 -13.24 -19.23
CA ASP A 4 8.51 -12.74 -20.60
C ASP A 4 9.79 -12.97 -21.43
N LEU A 5 10.95 -12.83 -20.78
CA LEU A 5 12.25 -13.16 -21.36
C LEU A 5 12.34 -14.67 -21.67
N VAL A 6 11.94 -15.53 -20.73
CA VAL A 6 11.92 -17.00 -20.96
C VAL A 6 10.95 -17.37 -22.07
N PHE A 7 9.78 -16.74 -22.13
CA PHE A 7 8.78 -16.98 -23.18
C PHE A 7 9.31 -16.64 -24.58
N THR A 8 10.03 -15.52 -24.75
CA THR A 8 10.66 -15.19 -26.04
C THR A 8 11.76 -16.20 -26.43
N MET A 9 12.57 -16.66 -25.46
CA MET A 9 13.62 -17.66 -25.69
C MET A 9 13.08 -19.02 -26.11
N VAL A 10 11.88 -19.40 -25.63
CA VAL A 10 11.24 -20.68 -25.97
C VAL A 10 10.41 -20.57 -27.26
N SER A 11 9.79 -19.41 -27.52
CA SER A 11 8.93 -19.20 -28.70
C SER A 11 9.70 -19.22 -30.03
N LEU A 12 10.93 -18.69 -30.07
CA LEU A 12 11.74 -18.64 -31.30
C LEU A 12 12.16 -20.03 -31.81
N PRO A 13 12.69 -20.95 -30.97
CA PRO A 13 12.94 -22.34 -31.37
C PRO A 13 11.68 -23.08 -31.81
N ILE A 14 10.55 -22.84 -31.16
CA ILE A 14 9.26 -23.45 -31.53
C ILE A 14 8.80 -22.96 -32.90
N ALA A 15 8.92 -21.66 -33.18
CA ALA A 15 8.58 -21.09 -34.48
C ALA A 15 9.46 -21.67 -35.60
N ILE A 16 10.77 -21.81 -35.36
CA ILE A 16 11.71 -22.43 -36.31
C ILE A 16 11.33 -23.90 -36.54
N LYS A 17 10.95 -24.64 -35.49
CA LYS A 17 10.50 -26.04 -35.61
C LYS A 17 9.21 -26.20 -36.43
N ILE A 18 8.25 -25.31 -36.23
CA ILE A 18 7.00 -25.30 -37.02
C ILE A 18 7.28 -24.95 -38.49
N TYR A 19 8.21 -24.02 -38.73
CA TYR A 19 8.61 -23.63 -40.07
C TYR A 19 9.38 -24.75 -40.81
N GLU A 20 10.33 -25.40 -40.13
CA GLU A 20 11.08 -26.57 -40.62
C GLU A 20 10.14 -27.71 -41.00
N TRP A 21 9.12 -27.98 -40.18
CA TRP A 21 8.11 -29.01 -40.46
C TRP A 21 7.25 -28.69 -41.69
N LYS A 22 6.93 -27.42 -41.92
CA LYS A 22 6.06 -26.99 -43.02
C LYS A 22 6.79 -26.81 -44.35
N ASN A 23 8.09 -26.49 -44.33
CA ASN A 23 8.82 -26.08 -45.53
C ASN A 23 10.23 -26.70 -45.59
N ASP A 24 10.31 -27.93 -46.11
CA ASP A 24 11.56 -28.71 -46.22
C ASP A 24 12.57 -28.16 -47.25
N SER A 25 12.19 -27.16 -48.05
CA SER A 25 13.02 -26.62 -49.14
C SER A 25 14.05 -25.57 -48.68
N SER A 26 13.97 -25.06 -47.45
CA SER A 26 14.78 -23.93 -46.96
C SER A 26 15.82 -24.34 -45.90
N LYS A 27 16.56 -25.43 -46.16
CA LYS A 27 17.51 -26.04 -45.20
C LYS A 27 18.63 -25.08 -44.77
N ASP A 28 19.10 -24.21 -45.67
CA ASP A 28 20.19 -23.26 -45.39
C ASP A 28 19.78 -22.16 -44.39
N ALA A 29 18.59 -21.58 -44.55
CA ALA A 29 18.10 -20.53 -43.66
C ALA A 29 17.75 -21.07 -42.26
N VAL A 30 17.18 -22.28 -42.20
CA VAL A 30 16.87 -22.96 -40.92
C VAL A 30 18.15 -23.32 -40.19
N GLY A 31 19.18 -23.80 -40.91
CA GLY A 31 20.50 -24.08 -40.34
C GLY A 31 21.18 -22.83 -39.78
N LEU A 32 21.07 -21.69 -40.48
CA LEU A 32 21.57 -20.40 -39.97
C LEU A 32 20.82 -19.96 -38.71
N ALA A 33 19.48 -20.08 -38.70
CA ALA A 33 18.67 -19.70 -37.54
C ALA A 33 19.04 -20.54 -36.31
N TRP A 34 19.24 -21.84 -36.48
CA TRP A 34 19.68 -22.73 -35.41
C TRP A 34 21.07 -22.35 -34.87
N LYS A 35 22.02 -22.00 -35.74
CA LYS A 35 23.34 -21.50 -35.31
C LYS A 35 23.24 -20.21 -34.48
N VAL A 36 22.38 -19.28 -34.87
CA VAL A 36 22.14 -18.03 -34.12
C VAL A 36 21.54 -18.34 -32.75
N VAL A 37 20.58 -19.25 -32.67
CA VAL A 37 19.97 -19.68 -31.39
C VAL A 37 21.03 -20.29 -30.46
N TRP A 38 21.87 -21.18 -30.96
CA TRP A 38 22.97 -21.78 -30.18
C TRP A 38 24.05 -20.78 -29.76
N MET A 39 24.19 -19.65 -30.44
CA MET A 39 25.11 -18.59 -30.05
C MET A 39 24.48 -17.65 -29.01
N VAL A 40 23.26 -17.16 -29.29
CA VAL A 40 22.63 -16.11 -28.49
C VAL A 40 22.17 -16.62 -27.13
N ILE A 41 21.61 -17.83 -27.05
CA ILE A 41 21.16 -18.41 -25.77
C ILE A 41 22.29 -18.46 -24.72
N PRO A 42 23.45 -19.10 -24.98
CA PRO A 42 24.52 -19.15 -24.00
C PRO A 42 25.15 -17.77 -23.74
N THR A 43 25.24 -16.89 -24.75
CA THR A 43 25.75 -15.52 -24.52
C THR A 43 24.87 -14.74 -23.56
N VAL A 44 23.55 -14.83 -23.70
CA VAL A 44 22.59 -14.18 -22.78
C VAL A 44 22.66 -14.81 -21.39
N LEU A 45 22.68 -16.15 -21.29
CA LEU A 45 22.82 -16.85 -20.01
C LEU A 45 24.14 -16.50 -19.31
N PHE A 46 25.24 -16.40 -20.05
CA PHE A 46 26.53 -16.02 -19.53
C PHE A 46 26.52 -14.57 -19.03
N SER A 47 25.94 -13.64 -19.80
CA SER A 47 25.80 -12.24 -19.38
C SER A 47 24.96 -12.11 -18.09
N LEU A 48 23.89 -12.91 -17.96
CA LEU A 48 23.06 -12.95 -16.77
C LEU A 48 23.81 -13.57 -15.58
N ALA A 49 24.59 -14.62 -15.80
CA ALA A 49 25.41 -15.24 -14.77
C ALA A 49 26.48 -14.28 -14.23
N VAL A 50 27.18 -13.57 -15.11
CA VAL A 50 28.16 -12.53 -14.74
C VAL A 50 27.46 -11.40 -13.99
N PHE A 51 26.32 -10.91 -14.49
CA PHE A 51 25.55 -9.87 -13.83
C PHE A 51 25.13 -10.25 -12.40
N ILE A 52 24.62 -11.46 -12.20
CA ILE A 52 24.24 -11.98 -10.88
C ILE A 52 25.47 -12.16 -9.97
N ALA A 53 26.62 -12.54 -10.54
CA ALA A 53 27.87 -12.68 -9.80
C ALA A 53 28.49 -11.32 -9.40
N THR A 54 28.31 -10.27 -10.21
CA THR A 54 28.79 -8.91 -9.94
C THR A 54 27.94 -8.19 -8.89
N ILE A 55 26.66 -8.56 -8.75
CA ILE A 55 25.77 -7.97 -7.73
C ILE A 55 26.23 -8.35 -6.31
N LYS A 56 26.18 -7.35 -5.40
CA LYS A 56 26.44 -7.54 -3.97
C LYS A 56 25.65 -8.73 -3.42
N LYS A 57 26.32 -9.66 -2.74
CA LYS A 57 25.73 -10.94 -2.25
C LYS A 57 24.41 -10.75 -1.47
N ASN A 58 24.29 -9.65 -0.73
CA ASN A 58 23.10 -9.29 0.06
C ASN A 58 21.84 -9.02 -0.80
N TYR A 59 21.99 -8.72 -2.09
CA TYR A 59 20.90 -8.42 -3.02
C TYR A 59 20.59 -9.58 -3.97
N ARG A 60 21.38 -10.66 -3.95
CA ARG A 60 21.14 -11.85 -4.79
C ARG A 60 19.83 -12.54 -4.44
N GLY A 61 19.45 -12.54 -3.16
CA GLY A 61 18.17 -13.06 -2.68
C GLY A 61 16.99 -12.38 -3.35
N THR A 62 17.02 -11.07 -3.57
CA THR A 62 15.88 -10.32 -4.13
C THR A 62 15.54 -10.69 -5.58
N PHE A 63 16.50 -11.23 -6.33
CA PHE A 63 16.29 -11.64 -7.73
C PHE A 63 15.78 -13.07 -7.88
N PHE A 64 16.12 -13.97 -6.94
CA PHE A 64 15.68 -15.37 -6.96
C PHE A 64 14.49 -15.63 -6.04
N THR A 65 14.39 -14.87 -4.95
CA THR A 65 13.24 -14.87 -4.08
C THR A 65 12.15 -14.10 -4.79
N LEU A 66 11.21 -14.84 -5.39
CA LEU A 66 9.97 -14.32 -5.96
C LEU A 66 9.01 -13.82 -4.86
N GLN A 67 9.54 -13.24 -3.78
CA GLN A 67 8.71 -12.78 -2.68
C GLN A 67 7.92 -11.59 -3.15
N THR A 68 6.60 -11.79 -3.20
CA THR A 68 5.67 -10.71 -3.44
C THR A 68 5.87 -9.70 -2.32
N GLY A 69 5.86 -8.39 -2.59
CA GLY A 69 6.07 -7.36 -1.56
C GLY A 69 5.14 -7.49 -0.34
N LYS A 70 4.03 -8.21 -0.49
CA LYS A 70 3.12 -8.63 0.58
C LYS A 70 3.73 -9.69 1.51
N GLU A 71 4.32 -10.75 0.97
CA GLU A 71 4.97 -11.83 1.73
C GLU A 71 6.18 -11.31 2.50
N MET A 72 6.93 -10.37 1.91
CA MET A 72 8.05 -9.71 2.59
C MET A 72 7.58 -8.97 3.86
N ASN A 73 6.49 -8.20 3.79
CA ASN A 73 5.96 -7.49 4.97
C ASN A 73 5.46 -8.45 6.06
N GLN A 74 4.88 -9.60 5.69
CA GLN A 74 4.44 -10.62 6.63
C GLN A 74 5.62 -11.30 7.32
N ASP A 75 6.67 -11.61 6.57
CA ASP A 75 7.90 -12.20 7.11
C ASP A 75 8.62 -11.22 8.04
N PHE A 76 8.68 -9.93 7.67
CA PHE A 76 9.22 -8.88 8.54
C PHE A 76 8.46 -8.75 9.87
N PHE A 77 7.14 -8.88 9.87
CA PHE A 77 6.35 -8.83 11.12
C PHE A 77 6.58 -10.09 11.98
N LYS A 78 6.59 -11.28 11.36
CA LYS A 78 6.77 -12.56 12.07
C LYS A 78 8.20 -12.77 12.58
N ASN A 79 9.21 -12.35 11.80
CA ASN A 79 10.63 -12.52 12.12
C ASN A 79 11.26 -11.27 12.75
N GLY A 80 10.54 -10.14 12.82
CA GLY A 80 11.00 -8.92 13.45
C GLY A 80 11.31 -9.16 14.93
N LYS A 81 12.59 -9.08 15.31
CA LYS A 81 13.06 -9.25 16.69
C LYS A 81 12.83 -8.04 17.58
N ASP A 82 12.61 -6.86 16.97
CA ASP A 82 12.46 -5.59 17.66
C ASP A 82 11.12 -4.93 17.33
N ASP A 83 10.49 -4.33 18.33
CA ASP A 83 9.16 -3.70 18.21
C ASP A 83 9.20 -2.48 17.27
N SER A 84 10.34 -1.79 17.18
CA SER A 84 10.56 -0.70 16.22
C SER A 84 10.42 -1.16 14.77
N THR A 85 10.93 -2.35 14.47
CA THR A 85 10.91 -2.95 13.13
C THR A 85 9.51 -3.45 12.78
N ARG A 86 8.79 -4.01 13.76
CA ARG A 86 7.37 -4.36 13.58
C ARG A 86 6.51 -3.12 13.36
N GLY A 87 6.83 -2.01 14.05
CA GLY A 87 6.14 -0.73 13.93
C GLY A 87 6.20 -0.10 12.53
N LEU A 88 7.28 -0.32 11.78
CA LEU A 88 7.44 0.17 10.40
C LEU A 88 6.34 -0.31 9.45
N ILE A 89 5.64 -1.41 9.78
CA ILE A 89 4.52 -1.90 8.96
C ILE A 89 3.37 -0.90 8.86
N PHE A 90 3.20 -0.04 9.89
CA PHE A 90 2.21 1.04 9.88
C PHE A 90 2.57 2.16 8.90
N ALA A 91 3.84 2.30 8.51
CA ALA A 91 4.24 3.25 7.48
C ALA A 91 3.74 2.81 6.08
N ASN A 92 3.47 1.50 5.90
CA ASN A 92 2.94 0.95 4.66
C ASN A 92 1.41 1.02 4.60
N THR A 93 0.87 1.02 3.37
CA THR A 93 -0.58 1.05 3.12
C THR A 93 -1.27 -0.24 3.60
N ARG A 94 -2.50 -0.12 4.12
CA ARG A 94 -3.31 -1.25 4.63
C ARG A 94 -3.38 -2.49 3.73
N ARG A 95 -3.32 -2.31 2.41
CA ARG A 95 -3.34 -3.41 1.43
C ARG A 95 -2.21 -4.43 1.62
N TYR A 96 -1.07 -4.00 2.18
CA TYR A 96 0.10 -4.85 2.37
C TYR A 96 0.01 -5.75 3.61
N TRP A 97 -0.86 -5.44 4.57
CA TRP A 97 -0.94 -6.15 5.84
C TRP A 97 -2.35 -6.65 6.19
N VAL A 98 -3.31 -6.60 5.25
CA VAL A 98 -4.70 -7.05 5.47
C VAL A 98 -4.81 -8.50 5.96
N GLU A 99 -3.90 -9.38 5.55
CA GLU A 99 -3.92 -10.81 5.93
C GLU A 99 -3.33 -11.08 7.32
N ILE A 100 -2.53 -10.16 7.85
CA ILE A 100 -1.94 -10.25 9.19
C ILE A 100 -2.59 -9.23 10.14
N GLU A 101 -3.73 -8.69 9.75
CA GLU A 101 -4.42 -7.64 10.49
C GLU A 101 -4.82 -8.12 11.89
N ASP A 102 -5.29 -9.37 12.01
CA ASP A 102 -5.65 -9.97 13.29
C ASP A 102 -4.44 -10.15 14.22
N ASP A 103 -3.32 -10.64 13.68
CA ASP A 103 -2.07 -10.80 14.43
C ASP A 103 -1.51 -9.44 14.88
N MET A 104 -1.57 -8.43 14.00
CA MET A 104 -1.17 -7.06 14.32
C MET A 104 -2.07 -6.45 15.40
N LYS A 105 -3.38 -6.68 15.33
CA LYS A 105 -4.33 -6.22 16.34
C LYS A 105 -4.02 -6.82 17.71
N LEU A 106 -3.75 -8.12 17.79
CA LEU A 106 -3.35 -8.78 19.04
C LEU A 106 -2.04 -8.21 19.58
N TRP A 107 -1.02 -8.02 18.72
CA TRP A 107 0.25 -7.43 19.12
C TRP A 107 0.10 -5.99 19.64
N VAL A 108 -0.72 -5.16 18.98
CA VAL A 108 -1.04 -3.81 19.45
C VAL A 108 -1.75 -3.87 20.81
N GLN A 109 -2.76 -4.73 20.97
CA GLN A 109 -3.51 -4.84 22.23
C GLN A 109 -2.61 -5.26 23.41
N GLN A 110 -1.69 -6.20 23.19
CA GLN A 110 -0.77 -6.68 24.22
C GLN A 110 0.29 -5.65 24.62
N ASN A 111 0.78 -4.85 23.66
CA ASN A 111 1.87 -3.90 23.91
C ASN A 111 1.41 -2.47 24.18
N TRP A 112 0.12 -2.16 23.98
CA TRP A 112 -0.44 -0.82 24.16
C TRP A 112 -0.14 -0.21 25.54
N ARG A 113 -0.28 -1.01 26.61
CA ARG A 113 0.00 -0.56 27.98
C ARG A 113 1.47 -0.14 28.15
N LYS A 114 2.39 -0.94 27.61
CA LYS A 114 3.84 -0.63 27.64
C LYS A 114 4.14 0.64 26.86
N TRP A 115 3.53 0.84 25.70
CA TRP A 115 3.75 2.05 24.89
C TRP A 115 3.23 3.33 25.55
N GLN A 116 2.20 3.25 26.41
CA GLN A 116 1.71 4.39 27.18
C GLN A 116 2.68 4.78 28.30
N GLU A 117 3.30 3.79 28.94
CA GLU A 117 4.27 3.96 30.03
C GLU A 117 5.63 4.44 29.51
N GLU A 118 6.16 3.77 28.48
CA GLU A 118 7.53 4.01 27.97
C GLU A 118 7.61 5.09 26.89
N LYS A 119 6.49 5.39 26.19
CA LYS A 119 6.42 6.34 25.06
C LYS A 119 7.60 6.19 24.09
N PRO A 120 7.70 5.07 23.38
CA PRO A 120 8.86 4.77 22.55
C PRO A 120 9.01 5.76 21.40
N GLU A 121 10.26 6.19 21.13
CA GLU A 121 10.57 7.21 20.10
C GLU A 121 10.12 6.81 18.69
N TRP A 122 10.09 5.50 18.40
CA TRP A 122 9.65 4.99 17.10
C TRP A 122 8.14 5.15 16.86
N LEU A 123 7.33 5.27 17.93
CA LEU A 123 5.88 5.44 17.84
C LEU A 123 5.53 6.94 17.72
N THR A 124 5.96 7.57 16.63
CA THR A 124 5.64 8.97 16.35
C THR A 124 4.14 9.19 16.21
N ASP A 125 3.65 10.40 16.49
CA ASP A 125 2.22 10.78 16.37
C ASP A 125 1.61 10.46 14.99
N VAL A 126 2.41 10.55 13.93
CA VAL A 126 2.03 10.21 12.55
C VAL A 126 1.76 8.71 12.42
N LEU A 127 2.61 7.88 13.01
CA LEU A 127 2.48 6.43 12.98
C LEU A 127 1.31 5.98 13.86
N LYS A 128 1.19 6.59 15.06
CA LYS A 128 0.06 6.36 15.98
C LYS A 128 -1.28 6.70 15.34
N ALA A 129 -1.35 7.74 14.50
CA ALA A 129 -2.56 8.11 13.76
C ALA A 129 -2.97 7.08 12.69
N ARG A 130 -2.02 6.28 12.17
CA ARG A 130 -2.29 5.22 11.18
C ARG A 130 -2.84 3.94 11.80
N ILE A 131 -2.60 3.73 13.10
CA ILE A 131 -3.19 2.61 13.85
C ILE A 131 -4.70 2.85 13.94
N PRO A 132 -5.56 1.90 13.53
CA PRO A 132 -7.00 2.01 13.70
C PRO A 132 -7.40 2.16 15.17
N VAL A 133 -8.30 3.09 15.45
CA VAL A 133 -8.80 3.39 16.81
C VAL A 133 -9.47 2.16 17.46
N GLU A 134 -10.02 1.28 16.63
CA GLU A 134 -10.66 0.01 17.03
C GLU A 134 -9.69 -0.99 17.67
N TRP A 135 -8.39 -0.87 17.41
CA TRP A 135 -7.38 -1.80 17.92
C TRP A 135 -6.92 -1.44 19.33
N ILE A 136 -7.26 -0.24 19.81
CA ILE A 136 -6.95 0.20 21.16
C ILE A 136 -7.84 -0.57 22.15
N PRO A 137 -7.26 -1.34 23.08
CA PRO A 137 -8.02 -2.19 24.00
C PRO A 137 -8.79 -1.35 25.03
N VAL A 138 -8.21 -0.24 25.50
CA VAL A 138 -8.80 0.61 26.54
C VAL A 138 -9.74 1.64 25.91
N GLN A 139 -10.99 1.67 26.37
CA GLN A 139 -12.01 2.58 25.84
C GLN A 139 -11.68 4.06 26.10
N GLU A 140 -11.06 4.38 27.24
CA GLU A 140 -10.65 5.75 27.57
C GLU A 140 -9.56 6.26 26.61
N ASP A 141 -8.54 5.44 26.33
CA ASP A 141 -7.51 5.75 25.35
C ASP A 141 -8.09 5.88 23.94
N ARG A 142 -9.08 5.05 23.62
CA ARG A 142 -9.82 5.12 22.36
C ARG A 142 -10.53 6.46 22.21
N GLN A 143 -11.22 6.91 23.25
CA GLN A 143 -11.89 8.20 23.26
C GLN A 143 -10.88 9.34 23.15
N ARG A 144 -9.80 9.31 23.94
CA ARG A 144 -8.72 10.31 23.93
C ARG A 144 -8.07 10.45 22.55
N GLU A 145 -7.75 9.33 21.91
CA GLU A 145 -7.16 9.31 20.58
C GLU A 145 -8.16 9.74 19.51
N SER A 146 -9.44 9.35 19.63
CA SER A 146 -10.48 9.81 18.69
C SER A 146 -10.70 11.31 18.75
N VAL A 147 -10.70 11.90 19.95
CA VAL A 147 -10.82 13.35 20.17
C VAL A 147 -9.59 14.07 19.63
N ARG A 148 -8.39 13.55 19.89
CA ARG A 148 -7.13 14.09 19.34
C ARG A 148 -7.12 14.08 17.81
N ARG A 149 -7.60 13.02 17.17
CA ARG A 149 -7.68 12.94 15.70
C ARG A 149 -8.72 13.89 15.13
N LYS A 150 -9.85 14.06 15.82
CA LYS A 150 -10.89 15.03 15.44
C LYS A 150 -10.37 16.47 15.54
N SER A 151 -9.54 16.81 16.53
CA SER A 151 -8.95 18.15 16.63
C SER A 151 -7.87 18.42 15.57
N LEU A 152 -7.16 17.38 15.11
CA LEU A 152 -6.19 17.48 14.02
C LEU A 152 -6.85 17.56 12.63
N ARG A 153 -8.07 17.03 12.46
CA ARG A 153 -8.90 17.34 11.30
C ARG A 153 -9.35 18.80 11.44
N ARG A 154 -8.64 19.72 10.79
CA ARG A 154 -9.22 21.05 10.54
C ARG A 154 -10.54 20.81 9.81
N PRO A 155 -11.70 21.26 10.35
CA PRO A 155 -12.92 21.22 9.58
C PRO A 155 -12.65 21.97 8.27
N SER A 156 -13.12 21.41 7.16
CA SER A 156 -13.08 22.16 5.91
C SER A 156 -13.81 23.49 6.12
N VAL A 157 -13.43 24.54 5.39
CA VAL A 157 -14.07 25.86 5.51
C VAL A 157 -15.60 25.73 5.41
N VAL A 158 -16.08 24.80 4.59
CA VAL A 158 -17.50 24.47 4.40
C VAL A 158 -18.14 23.87 5.66
N GLU A 159 -17.44 22.99 6.38
CA GLU A 159 -17.93 22.34 7.60
C GLU A 159 -17.91 23.31 8.80
N ALA A 160 -16.91 24.20 8.85
CA ALA A 160 -16.87 25.30 9.81
C ALA A 160 -17.99 26.33 9.55
N MET A 161 -18.28 26.64 8.29
CA MET A 161 -19.38 27.52 7.89
C MET A 161 -20.75 26.90 8.19
N MET A 162 -20.94 25.60 7.93
CA MET A 162 -22.18 24.89 8.30
C MET A 162 -22.40 24.83 9.82
N GLY A 163 -21.34 24.63 10.61
CA GLY A 163 -21.42 24.67 12.08
C GLY A 163 -21.77 26.08 12.61
N ALA A 164 -21.27 27.13 11.97
CA ALA A 164 -21.62 28.51 12.29
C ALA A 164 -23.07 28.86 11.90
N GLN A 165 -23.55 28.37 10.75
CA GLN A 165 -24.94 28.55 10.33
C GLN A 165 -25.94 27.80 11.21
N ALA A 166 -25.57 26.68 11.82
CA ALA A 166 -26.44 25.98 12.77
C ALA A 166 -26.66 26.77 14.08
N GLN A 167 -25.75 27.70 14.45
CA GLN A 167 -25.96 28.64 15.56
C GLN A 167 -26.72 29.91 15.15
N ILE A 168 -26.81 30.17 13.84
CA ILE A 168 -27.61 31.26 13.26
C ILE A 168 -28.84 30.62 12.60
N SER A 169 -29.65 29.91 13.38
CA SER A 169 -31.05 29.71 13.00
C SER A 169 -31.78 31.04 13.19
N PRO A 170 -32.67 31.45 12.28
CA PRO A 170 -33.17 32.82 12.26
C PRO A 170 -34.00 33.08 13.51
N SER A 171 -33.58 34.06 14.31
CA SER A 171 -34.39 34.62 15.38
C SER A 171 -35.74 35.02 14.82
N SER A 172 -36.79 34.60 15.50
CA SER A 172 -38.21 34.76 15.17
C SER A 172 -38.71 36.23 15.28
N ASP A 173 -37.87 37.21 14.93
CA ASP A 173 -38.12 38.64 15.14
C ASP A 173 -38.58 39.37 13.85
N GLY A 174 -38.86 38.62 12.78
CA GLY A 174 -39.33 39.17 11.50
C GLY A 174 -40.85 39.22 11.34
N GLN A 175 -41.63 38.54 12.19
CA GLN A 175 -43.08 38.40 12.02
C GLN A 175 -43.91 39.52 12.70
N SER A 176 -43.39 40.18 13.74
CA SER A 176 -44.14 41.24 14.46
C SER A 176 -44.24 42.54 13.67
N HIS A 177 -43.32 42.76 12.72
CA HIS A 177 -43.33 43.96 11.91
C HIS A 177 -44.35 43.84 10.76
N PHE A 178 -44.61 42.63 10.22
CA PHE A 178 -45.49 42.44 9.06
C PHE A 178 -46.99 42.64 9.32
N GLN A 179 -47.48 42.35 10.54
CA GLN A 179 -48.90 42.55 10.88
C GLN A 179 -49.29 44.03 10.99
N LYS A 180 -48.34 44.93 11.27
CA LYS A 180 -48.65 46.36 11.44
C LYS A 180 -48.93 47.10 10.11
N TYR A 181 -48.54 46.51 8.98
CA TYR A 181 -48.73 47.12 7.66
C TYR A 181 -50.07 46.74 7.00
N GLU A 182 -50.72 45.66 7.42
CA GLU A 182 -52.02 45.24 6.88
C GLU A 182 -53.20 45.91 7.60
N GLU A 183 -53.09 46.24 8.89
CA GLU A 183 -54.17 46.91 9.62
C GLU A 183 -54.37 48.39 9.24
N THR A 184 -53.37 49.03 8.62
CA THR A 184 -53.43 50.45 8.25
C THR A 184 -53.99 50.72 6.85
N LYS A 185 -54.39 49.68 6.09
CA LYS A 185 -54.93 49.83 4.73
C LYS A 185 -56.43 49.53 4.58
N CYS A 186 -57.13 49.12 5.63
CA CYS A 186 -58.57 48.89 5.62
C CYS A 186 -59.28 49.71 6.71
N GLY A 187 -59.14 51.04 6.63
CA GLY A 187 -59.89 52.02 7.43
C GLY A 187 -60.25 53.23 6.58
#